data_AF-A0A497C967-F1
#
_entry.id   AF-A0A497C967-F1
#
_cell.length_a   1.000
_cell.length_b   1.000
_cell.length_c   1.000
_cell.angle_alpha   90.00
_cell.angle_beta   90.00
_cell.angle_gamma   90.00
#
_symmetry.space_group_name_H-M   'P 1'
#
loop_
_entity.id
_entity.type
_entity.pdbx_description
1 polymer ?
#
loop_
_entity_poly.entity_id
_entity_poly.type
_entity_poly.pdbx_seq_one_letter_code
_entity_poly.pdbx_strand_id
1 'polypeptide(L)'
;MSEDKKTETPKEEVETTSAKETSQKEAKKGSSPSLRDAWRQMESFGQTLGEALQGRGNVVMVRVNDEALEHLDMLVEAEVTKSRSESAAFLINEGVIANQELFDHIKSITDQISALREQLRQDVNLNTEE
;
A
#
# COMPACT_ATOMS: atom_id res chain seq x y z
N MET A 1 -32.59 -37.90 50.82
CA MET A 1 -33.88 -37.94 50.10
C MET A 1 -33.76 -36.97 48.95
N SER A 2 -33.97 -37.26 47.66
CA SER A 2 -34.08 -38.46 46.83
C SER A 2 -34.02 -37.89 45.39
N GLU A 3 -33.10 -38.38 44.56
CA GLU A 3 -33.37 -39.08 43.28
C GLU A 3 -33.54 -38.19 42.02
N ASP A 4 -32.63 -38.48 41.07
CA ASP A 4 -32.61 -38.47 39.60
C ASP A 4 -33.75 -37.84 38.77
N LYS A 5 -33.39 -37.24 37.60
CA LYS A 5 -33.55 -37.90 36.26
C LYS A 5 -33.09 -37.05 35.05
N LYS A 6 -32.26 -37.70 34.22
CA LYS A 6 -32.00 -37.61 32.75
C LYS A 6 -33.24 -37.19 31.91
N THR A 7 -33.20 -36.59 30.70
CA THR A 7 -32.72 -37.09 29.38
C THR A 7 -33.22 -36.08 28.30
N GLU A 8 -32.38 -35.67 27.33
CA GLU A 8 -32.44 -35.96 25.87
C GLU A 8 -33.14 -34.95 24.92
N THR A 9 -32.40 -34.60 23.88
CA THR A 9 -32.72 -33.93 22.60
C THR A 9 -33.61 -34.76 21.67
N PRO A 10 -34.33 -34.15 20.69
CA PRO A 10 -34.01 -34.34 19.25
C PRO A 10 -34.20 -33.06 18.38
N LYS A 11 -33.37 -32.75 17.37
CA LYS A 11 -33.38 -33.11 15.91
C LYS A 11 -34.72 -32.80 15.18
N GLU A 12 -34.80 -31.80 14.28
CA GLU A 12 -34.37 -31.70 12.86
C GLU A 12 -35.52 -32.07 11.87
N GLU A 13 -35.50 -31.45 10.69
CA GLU A 13 -36.38 -31.57 9.49
C GLU A 13 -37.65 -30.71 9.41
N VAL A 14 -37.64 -29.75 8.48
CA VAL A 14 -38.78 -29.47 7.61
C VAL A 14 -38.27 -29.19 6.20
N GLU A 15 -38.48 -30.16 5.31
CA GLU A 15 -38.48 -29.98 3.86
C GLU A 15 -39.79 -29.32 3.38
N THR A 16 -39.68 -28.75 2.18
CA THR A 16 -40.72 -28.54 1.15
C THR A 16 -41.65 -27.33 1.28
N THR A 17 -41.58 -26.46 0.27
CA THR A 17 -42.78 -26.05 -0.48
C THR A 17 -42.44 -25.53 -1.89
N SER A 18 -42.88 -26.32 -2.87
CA SER A 18 -43.54 -26.00 -4.14
C SER A 18 -43.02 -24.91 -5.10
N ALA A 19 -42.78 -25.37 -6.33
CA ALA A 19 -42.55 -24.63 -7.55
C ALA A 19 -43.79 -23.84 -8.03
N LYS A 20 -43.54 -22.71 -8.69
CA LYS A 20 -44.33 -22.27 -9.84
C LYS A 20 -43.47 -21.47 -10.82
N GLU A 21 -43.38 -21.99 -12.04
CA GLU A 21 -42.73 -21.42 -13.21
C GLU A 21 -43.36 -20.09 -13.64
N THR A 22 -42.55 -19.14 -14.11
CA THR A 22 -42.88 -18.35 -15.32
C THR A 22 -41.61 -17.79 -15.97
N SER A 23 -41.61 -17.82 -17.31
CA SER A 23 -40.92 -16.91 -18.25
C SER A 23 -39.55 -17.29 -18.84
N GLN A 24 -39.63 -17.70 -20.11
CA GLN A 24 -38.59 -17.70 -21.12
C GLN A 24 -37.91 -16.33 -21.29
N LYS A 25 -36.58 -16.31 -21.51
CA LYS A 25 -35.93 -15.73 -22.73
C LYS A 25 -34.39 -15.72 -22.65
N GLU A 26 -33.80 -15.98 -23.81
CA GLU A 26 -32.49 -15.49 -24.29
C GLU A 26 -31.19 -16.12 -23.77
N ALA A 27 -30.78 -17.22 -24.43
CA ALA A 27 -29.39 -17.66 -24.43
C ALA A 27 -28.52 -16.72 -25.28
N LYS A 28 -27.93 -15.71 -24.64
CA LYS A 28 -26.76 -14.97 -25.16
C LYS A 28 -25.54 -15.30 -24.31
N LYS A 29 -24.66 -16.12 -24.91
CA LYS A 29 -23.19 -16.12 -24.80
C LYS A 29 -22.61 -15.48 -23.53
N GLY A 30 -22.45 -16.27 -22.48
CA GLY A 30 -21.63 -15.95 -21.32
C GLY A 30 -20.50 -16.98 -21.19
N SER A 31 -19.34 -16.68 -21.76
CA SER A 31 -18.11 -17.41 -21.45
C SER A 31 -17.75 -17.08 -20.01
N SER A 32 -18.12 -17.95 -19.07
CA SER A 32 -17.59 -17.86 -17.71
C SER A 32 -16.06 -17.96 -17.78
N PRO A 33 -15.31 -17.03 -17.18
CA PRO A 33 -13.87 -17.23 -17.06
C PRO A 33 -13.67 -18.53 -16.27
N SER A 34 -12.85 -19.43 -16.81
CA SER A 34 -12.66 -20.73 -16.18
C SER A 34 -12.00 -20.52 -14.83
N LEU A 35 -12.32 -21.36 -13.84
CA LEU A 35 -11.72 -21.28 -12.49
C LEU A 35 -10.18 -21.25 -12.53
N ARG A 36 -9.57 -21.80 -13.59
CA ARG A 36 -8.11 -21.76 -13.82
C ARG A 36 -7.61 -20.37 -14.19
N ASP A 37 -8.39 -19.58 -14.92
CA ASP A 37 -8.04 -18.22 -15.29
C ASP A 37 -8.07 -17.29 -14.08
N ALA A 38 -9.04 -17.49 -13.18
CA ALA A 38 -9.11 -16.79 -11.90
C ALA A 38 -7.89 -17.09 -11.01
N TRP A 39 -7.45 -18.36 -10.95
CA TRP A 39 -6.24 -18.74 -10.20
C TRP A 39 -4.96 -18.13 -10.78
N ARG A 40 -4.80 -18.14 -12.11
CA ARG A 40 -3.65 -17.50 -12.79
C ARG A 40 -3.64 -15.98 -12.60
N GLN A 41 -4.81 -15.37 -12.60
CA GLN A 41 -4.95 -13.94 -12.36
C GLN A 41 -4.54 -13.59 -10.92
N MET A 42 -4.91 -14.40 -9.93
CA MET A 42 -4.45 -14.20 -8.55
C MET A 42 -2.93 -14.34 -8.38
N GLU A 43 -2.31 -15.32 -9.05
CA GLU A 43 -0.85 -15.49 -9.04
C GLU A 43 -0.12 -14.30 -9.67
N SER A 44 -0.67 -13.76 -10.78
CA SER A 44 -0.18 -12.55 -11.45
C SER A 44 -0.34 -11.29 -10.59
N PHE A 45 -1.48 -11.14 -9.88
CA PHE A 45 -1.66 -10.06 -8.92
C PHE A 45 -0.69 -10.17 -7.73
N GLY A 46 -0.38 -11.38 -7.27
CA GLY A 46 0.61 -11.61 -6.22
C GLY A 46 2.03 -11.23 -6.64
N GLN A 47 2.43 -11.58 -7.87
CA GLN A 47 3.74 -11.21 -8.41
C GLN A 47 3.86 -9.71 -8.66
N THR A 48 2.85 -9.07 -9.26
CA THR A 48 2.87 -7.64 -9.54
C THR A 48 2.80 -6.78 -8.27
N LEU A 49 2.05 -7.22 -7.25
CA LEU A 49 2.04 -6.56 -5.93
C LEU A 49 3.38 -6.78 -5.20
N GLY A 50 3.97 -7.98 -5.30
CA GLY A 50 5.29 -8.28 -4.79
C GLY A 50 6.39 -7.41 -5.42
N GLU A 51 6.37 -7.24 -6.74
CA GLU A 51 7.28 -6.37 -7.48
C GLU A 51 7.05 -4.87 -7.21
N ALA A 52 5.80 -4.45 -7.03
CA ALA A 52 5.47 -3.06 -6.68
C ALA A 52 5.94 -2.70 -5.26
N LEU A 53 5.83 -3.63 -4.30
CA LEU A 53 6.33 -3.44 -2.94
C LEU A 53 7.85 -3.58 -2.85
N GLN A 54 8.47 -4.38 -3.73
CA GLN A 54 9.93 -4.47 -3.91
C GLN A 54 10.50 -3.34 -4.78
N GLY A 55 9.67 -2.39 -5.23
CA GLY A 55 9.99 -1.31 -6.14
C GLY A 55 10.97 -0.30 -5.56
N ARG A 56 12.26 -0.65 -5.57
CA ARG A 56 13.44 0.25 -5.47
C ARG A 56 13.29 1.40 -4.46
N GLY A 57 13.20 1.05 -3.17
CA GLY A 57 13.48 2.03 -2.11
C GLY A 57 14.92 2.51 -2.21
N ASN A 58 15.14 3.83 -2.15
CA ASN A 58 16.49 4.37 -2.02
C ASN A 58 17.03 4.02 -0.63
N VAL A 59 18.20 3.40 -0.56
CA VAL A 59 18.84 3.05 0.70
C VAL A 59 19.88 4.10 1.04
N VAL A 60 19.71 4.75 2.20
CA VAL A 60 20.68 5.69 2.75
C VAL A 60 21.23 5.10 4.06
N MET A 61 22.55 4.97 4.16
CA MET A 61 23.21 4.61 5.41
C MET A 61 23.55 5.89 6.17
N VAL A 62 23.03 6.04 7.39
CA VAL A 62 23.22 7.23 8.23
C VAL A 62 23.82 6.82 9.57
N ARG A 63 24.70 7.66 10.11
CA ARG A 63 25.18 7.53 11.49
C ARG A 63 24.17 8.19 12.42
N VAL A 64 23.75 7.46 13.45
CA VAL A 64 22.83 7.95 14.49
C VAL A 64 23.55 7.92 15.84
N ASN A 65 23.15 8.81 16.75
CA ASN A 65 23.59 8.78 18.14
C ASN A 65 22.81 7.72 18.93
N ASP A 66 23.28 7.41 20.14
CA ASP A 66 22.68 6.36 20.99
C ASP A 66 21.23 6.67 21.35
N GLU A 67 20.90 7.94 21.61
CA GLU A 67 19.54 8.40 21.92
C GLU A 67 18.57 8.18 20.76
N ALA A 68 18.94 8.55 19.53
CA ALA A 68 18.09 8.28 18.38
C ALA A 68 17.92 6.78 18.14
N LEU A 69 18.98 5.99 18.35
CA LEU A 69 18.89 4.53 18.23
C LEU A 69 17.90 3.94 19.24
N GLU A 70 17.91 4.42 20.48
CA GLU A 70 16.97 4.01 21.53
C GLU A 70 15.52 4.35 21.17
N HIS A 71 15.27 5.53 20.60
CA HIS A 71 13.94 5.90 20.10
C HIS A 71 13.46 5.03 18.93
N LEU A 72 14.35 4.69 18.00
CA LEU A 72 14.02 3.74 16.93
C LEU A 72 13.66 2.38 17.50
N ASP A 73 14.39 1.91 18.52
CA ASP A 73 14.11 0.65 19.20
C ASP A 73 12.75 0.67 19.91
N MET A 74 12.42 1.74 20.63
CA MET A 74 11.11 1.89 21.26
C MET A 74 9.96 1.81 20.24
N LEU A 75 10.13 2.39 19.06
CA LEU A 75 9.11 2.32 17.99
C LEU A 75 8.93 0.91 17.42
N VAL A 76 9.98 0.10 17.42
CA VAL A 76 9.90 -1.31 17.01
C VAL A 76 9.29 -2.15 18.12
N GLU A 77 9.73 -1.97 19.37
CA GLU A 77 9.23 -2.71 20.54
C GLU A 77 7.76 -2.43 20.82
N ALA A 78 7.30 -1.21 20.60
CA ALA A 78 5.89 -0.84 20.69
C ALA A 78 5.04 -1.29 19.48
N GLU A 79 5.61 -2.05 18.55
CA GLU A 79 4.97 -2.53 17.32
C GLU A 79 4.39 -1.42 16.42
N VAL A 80 4.86 -0.17 16.58
CA VAL A 80 4.47 0.95 15.72
C VAL A 80 5.05 0.76 14.31
N THR A 81 6.24 0.16 14.23
CA THR A 81 6.92 -0.18 12.97
C THR A 81 7.58 -1.56 13.09
N LYS A 82 7.85 -2.22 11.96
CA LYS A 82 8.35 -3.62 11.94
C LYS A 82 9.88 -3.70 12.00
N SER A 83 10.58 -2.60 11.75
CA SER A 83 12.05 -2.57 11.74
C SER A 83 12.59 -1.16 12.01
N ARG A 84 13.83 -1.06 12.52
CA ARG A 84 14.50 0.24 12.76
C ARG A 84 14.58 1.12 11.51
N SER A 85 14.79 0.53 10.33
CA SER A 85 14.82 1.27 9.07
C SER A 85 13.45 1.82 8.69
N GLU A 86 12.37 1.12 9.04
CA GLU A 86 11.00 1.61 8.86
C GLU A 86 10.68 2.71 9.88
N SER A 87 11.12 2.57 11.14
CA SER A 87 11.02 3.64 12.15
C SER A 87 11.75 4.91 11.69
N ALA A 88 12.94 4.77 11.11
CA ALA A 88 13.69 5.90 10.57
C ALA A 88 12.97 6.54 9.39
N ALA A 89 12.44 5.75 8.45
CA ALA A 89 11.66 6.25 7.33
C ALA A 89 10.39 6.99 7.80
N PHE A 90 9.70 6.45 8.79
CA PHE A 90 8.54 7.07 9.43
C PHE A 90 8.89 8.44 10.01
N LEU A 91 9.93 8.51 10.85
CA LEU A 91 10.35 9.77 11.48
C LEU A 91 10.86 10.80 10.46
N ILE A 92 11.56 10.37 9.40
CA ILE A 92 11.98 11.27 8.32
C ILE A 92 10.76 11.86 7.62
N ASN A 93 9.74 11.05 7.34
CA ASN A 93 8.52 11.53 6.69
C ASN A 93 7.76 12.54 7.57
N GLU A 94 7.60 12.23 8.86
CA GLU A 94 7.00 13.18 9.82
C GLU A 94 7.84 14.46 9.94
N GLY A 95 9.17 14.35 9.92
CA GLY A 95 10.06 15.51 9.90
C GLY A 95 9.92 16.38 8.64
N VAL A 96 9.69 15.77 7.48
CA VAL A 96 9.42 16.49 6.22
C VAL A 96 8.09 17.24 6.32
N ILE A 97 7.03 16.57 6.78
CA ILE A 97 5.70 17.17 6.94
C ILE A 97 5.76 18.34 7.94
N ALA A 98 6.43 18.14 9.08
CA ALA A 98 6.57 19.17 10.10
C ALA A 98 7.34 20.41 9.61
N ASN A 99 8.22 20.26 8.61
CA ASN A 99 9.06 21.33 8.07
C ASN A 99 8.69 21.69 6.62
N GLN A 100 7.44 21.46 6.20
CA GLN A 100 7.02 21.63 4.81
C GLN A 100 7.32 23.04 4.27
N GLU A 101 7.07 24.09 5.06
CA GLU A 101 7.33 25.49 4.66
C GLU A 101 8.81 25.73 4.31
N LEU A 102 9.73 25.14 5.09
CA LEU A 102 11.16 25.24 4.83
C LEU A 102 11.52 24.57 3.50
N PHE A 103 10.98 23.38 3.24
CA PHE A 103 11.23 22.67 1.99
C PHE A 103 10.61 23.41 0.79
N ASP A 104 9.43 24.00 0.93
CA ASP A 104 8.78 24.79 -0.11
C ASP A 104 9.61 26.04 -0.45
N HIS A 105 10.16 26.71 0.55
CA HIS A 105 11.05 27.86 0.35
C HIS A 105 12.35 27.47 -0.35
N ILE A 106 12.99 26.38 0.08
CA ILE A 106 14.19 25.82 -0.58
C ILE A 106 13.89 25.49 -2.04
N LYS A 107 12.73 24.87 -2.30
CA LYS A 107 12.29 24.51 -3.65
C LYS A 107 12.11 25.75 -4.52
N SER A 108 11.40 26.77 -4.03
CA SER A 108 11.19 28.04 -4.74
C SER A 108 12.50 28.67 -5.21
N ILE A 109 13.49 28.77 -4.31
CA ILE A 109 14.80 29.35 -4.64
C ILE A 109 15.56 28.47 -5.64
N THR A 110 15.55 27.14 -5.45
CA THR A 110 16.27 26.21 -6.33
C THR A 110 15.70 26.19 -7.74
N ASP A 111 14.37 26.34 -7.87
CA ASP A 111 13.69 26.47 -9.17
C ASP A 111 14.11 27.77 -9.88
N GLN A 112 14.20 28.89 -9.14
CA GLN A 112 14.70 30.16 -9.70
C GLN A 112 16.14 30.06 -10.18
N ILE A 113 17.04 29.43 -9.40
CA ILE A 113 18.44 29.20 -9.80
C ILE A 113 18.49 28.37 -11.08
N SER A 114 17.64 27.34 -11.19
CA SER A 114 17.60 26.47 -12.36
C SER A 114 17.11 27.23 -13.61
N ALA A 115 16.09 28.08 -13.46
CA ALA A 115 15.60 28.95 -14.53
C ALA A 115 16.67 29.96 -14.99
N LEU A 116 17.36 30.61 -14.06
CA LEU A 116 18.44 31.56 -14.38
C LEU A 116 19.61 30.86 -15.09
N ARG A 117 19.99 29.65 -14.66
CA ARG A 117 21.01 28.84 -15.34
C ARG A 117 20.62 28.48 -16.77
N GLU A 118 19.33 28.25 -17.00
CA GLU A 118 18.81 27.94 -18.33
C GLU A 118 18.79 29.17 -19.23
N GLN A 119 18.32 30.31 -18.73
CA GLN A 119 18.36 31.59 -19.45
C GLN A 119 19.79 31.94 -19.89
N LEU A 120 20.76 31.80 -18.98
CA LEU A 120 22.18 32.04 -19.31
C LEU A 120 22.68 31.12 -20.43
N ARG A 121 22.30 29.84 -20.43
CA ARG A 121 22.68 28.91 -21.51
C ARG A 121 22.07 29.31 -22.84
N GLN A 122 20.82 29.78 -22.84
CA GLN A 122 20.14 30.24 -24.05
C GLN A 122 20.81 31.49 -24.62
N ASP A 123 21.08 32.50 -23.81
CA ASP A 123 21.70 33.75 -24.26
C ASP A 123 23.11 33.52 -24.85
N VAL A 124 23.92 32.66 -24.22
CA VAL A 124 25.27 32.34 -24.71
C VAL A 124 25.22 31.54 -26.02
N ASN A 125 24.28 30.59 -26.15
CA ASN A 125 24.12 29.81 -27.38
C ASN A 125 23.58 30.67 -28.54
N LEU A 126 22.68 31.61 -28.27
CA LEU A 126 22.15 32.55 -29.27
C LEU A 126 23.25 33.47 -29.81
N ASN A 127 24.16 33.94 -28.95
CA ASN A 127 25.28 34.80 -29.35
C ASN A 127 26.43 34.08 -30.09
N THR A 128 26.37 32.74 -30.23
CA THR A 128 27.41 31.96 -30.93
C THR A 128 27.00 31.62 -32.37
N GLU A 129 25.74 31.83 -32.75
CA GLU A 129 25.17 31.53 -34.07
C GLU A 129 25.00 32.78 -34.97
N GLU A 130 25.50 33.95 -34.54
CA GLU A 130 25.65 35.18 -35.36
C GLU A 130 27.12 35.42 -35.75
#